data_AF-A0A7Y5RRH0-F1
#
_entry.id   AF-A0A7Y5RRH0-F1
#
_cell.length_a   1.000
_cell.length_b   1.000
_cell.length_c   1.000
_cell.angle_alpha   90.00
_cell.angle_beta   90.00
_cell.angle_gamma   90.00
#
_symmetry.space_group_name_H-M   'P 1'
#
loop_
_entity.id
_entity.type
_entity.pdbx_description
1 polymer ?
#
loop_
_entity_poly.entity_id
_entity_poly.type
_entity_poly.pdbx_seq_one_letter_code
_entity_poly.pdbx_strand_id
1 'polypeptide(L)'
;MAEFDGELLGANHIRDVSDIARLPATTEVVYVTDLDDEKMTALAKFRDLRDLLTDGCDSLTDNGVANIRRFEKLQTLDLEGAANVSDTIVDHLVLLYNLKSLNLRGCSGISREAAWRLTSALPGCEVDVDIPE
;
A
#
# COMPACT_ATOMS: atom_id res chain seq x y z
N MET A 1 12.03 0.99 -10.70
CA MET A 1 11.59 -0.37 -11.00
C MET A 1 12.35 -1.32 -10.08
N ALA A 2 11.83 -1.57 -8.88
CA ALA A 2 12.20 -2.78 -8.18
C ALA A 2 11.43 -3.89 -8.91
N GLU A 3 12.11 -4.57 -9.83
CA GLU A 3 11.62 -5.83 -10.39
C GLU A 3 11.62 -6.82 -9.22
N PHE A 4 10.54 -6.84 -8.44
CA PHE A 4 10.27 -7.98 -7.56
C PHE A 4 9.92 -9.13 -8.50
N ASP A 5 10.92 -9.98 -8.78
CA ASP A 5 10.77 -11.24 -9.51
C ASP A 5 9.52 -11.96 -9.00
N GLY A 6 8.42 -11.87 -9.76
CA GLY A 6 7.11 -12.44 -9.44
C GLY A 6 7.12 -13.95 -9.26
N GLU A 7 8.25 -14.59 -9.53
CA GLU A 7 8.52 -16.02 -9.35
C GLU A 7 8.58 -16.45 -7.88
N LEU A 8 8.84 -15.53 -6.93
CA LEU A 8 8.87 -15.85 -5.49
C LEU A 8 7.52 -15.72 -4.77
N LEU A 9 6.53 -15.07 -5.40
CA LEU A 9 5.26 -14.72 -4.75
C LEU A 9 4.12 -15.73 -5.03
N GLY A 10 4.40 -16.85 -5.71
CA GLY A 10 3.41 -17.78 -6.28
C GLY A 10 2.05 -17.89 -5.57
N ALA A 11 2.01 -18.24 -4.28
CA ALA A 11 0.76 -18.38 -3.52
C ALA A 11 0.19 -17.06 -2.95
N ASN A 12 1.01 -16.03 -2.83
CA ASN A 12 0.70 -14.72 -2.26
C ASN A 12 0.36 -13.66 -3.32
N HIS A 13 0.30 -14.08 -4.59
CA HIS A 13 -0.15 -13.27 -5.70
C HIS A 13 -1.68 -13.28 -5.77
N ILE A 14 -2.28 -12.13 -5.45
CA ILE A 14 -3.73 -11.90 -5.38
C ILE A 14 -4.16 -11.20 -6.65
N ARG A 15 -5.03 -11.86 -7.42
CA ARG A 15 -5.73 -11.24 -8.57
C ARG A 15 -7.16 -10.90 -8.21
N ASP A 16 -7.75 -11.74 -7.37
CA ASP A 16 -9.13 -11.63 -6.91
C ASP A 16 -9.22 -11.75 -5.39
N VAL A 17 -10.30 -11.20 -4.82
CA VAL A 17 -10.62 -11.37 -3.39
C VAL A 17 -10.76 -12.84 -2.96
N SER A 18 -10.99 -13.74 -3.93
CA SER A 18 -11.00 -15.19 -3.71
C SER A 18 -9.63 -15.75 -3.32
N ASP A 19 -8.53 -15.18 -3.84
CA ASP A 19 -7.17 -15.59 -3.47
C ASP A 19 -6.89 -15.26 -2.00
N ILE A 20 -7.35 -14.09 -1.55
CA ILE A 20 -7.28 -13.65 -0.15
C ILE A 20 -7.97 -14.64 0.78
N ALA A 21 -9.08 -15.25 0.37
CA ALA A 21 -9.79 -16.24 1.19
C ALA A 21 -8.97 -17.53 1.41
N ARG A 22 -8.05 -17.85 0.50
CA ARG A 22 -7.21 -19.06 0.54
C ARG A 22 -5.90 -18.86 1.29
N LEU A 23 -5.51 -17.61 1.51
CA LEU A 23 -4.29 -17.24 2.20
C LEU A 23 -4.40 -17.41 3.74
N PRO A 24 -3.35 -17.93 4.39
CA PRO A 24 -3.32 -18.05 5.84
C PRO A 24 -3.24 -16.67 6.51
N ALA A 25 -3.86 -16.52 7.68
CA ALA A 25 -3.82 -15.25 8.43
C ALA A 25 -2.39 -14.78 8.79
N THR A 26 -1.42 -15.69 8.77
CA THR A 26 0.00 -15.46 9.02
C THR A 26 0.76 -14.98 7.77
N THR A 27 0.07 -14.60 6.70
CA THR A 27 0.71 -14.09 5.48
C THR A 27 1.40 -12.76 5.79
N GLU A 28 2.70 -12.70 5.58
CA GLU A 28 3.52 -11.51 5.84
C GLU A 28 3.75 -10.69 4.57
N VAL A 29 3.70 -11.30 3.39
CA VAL A 29 3.96 -10.65 2.10
C VAL A 29 2.84 -10.98 1.14
N VAL A 30 2.28 -9.97 0.50
CA VAL A 30 1.29 -10.15 -0.58
C VAL A 30 1.65 -9.29 -1.77
N TYR A 31 1.27 -9.78 -2.94
CA TYR A 31 1.38 -9.06 -4.20
C TYR A 31 0.01 -8.98 -4.82
N VAL A 32 -0.50 -7.78 -5.05
CA VAL A 32 -1.88 -7.56 -5.49
C VAL A 32 -1.88 -6.88 -6.85
N THR A 33 -2.51 -7.50 -7.84
CA THR A 33 -2.73 -6.87 -9.15
C THR A 33 -4.02 -6.05 -9.10
N ASP A 34 -3.97 -4.81 -9.61
CA ASP A 34 -5.10 -3.89 -9.66
C ASP A 34 -5.76 -3.70 -8.28
N LEU A 35 -5.00 -3.21 -7.30
CA LEU A 35 -5.50 -3.07 -5.94
C LEU A 35 -6.68 -2.08 -5.88
N ASP A 36 -7.78 -2.52 -5.28
CA ASP A 36 -9.03 -1.78 -5.13
C ASP A 36 -9.53 -1.83 -3.67
N ASP A 37 -10.59 -1.06 -3.38
CA ASP A 37 -11.16 -0.96 -2.04
C ASP A 37 -11.64 -2.31 -1.48
N GLU A 38 -12.15 -3.21 -2.33
CA GLU A 38 -12.62 -4.53 -1.91
C GLU A 38 -11.45 -5.43 -1.52
N LYS A 39 -10.39 -5.47 -2.34
CA LYS A 39 -9.15 -6.19 -2.04
C LYS A 39 -8.50 -5.66 -0.76
N MET A 40 -8.42 -4.34 -0.59
CA MET A 40 -7.91 -3.73 0.63
C MET A 40 -8.70 -4.12 1.88
N THR A 41 -10.03 -4.11 1.78
CA THR A 41 -10.92 -4.52 2.87
C THR A 41 -10.74 -6.01 3.20
N ALA A 42 -10.60 -6.85 2.19
CA ALA A 42 -10.37 -8.28 2.37
C ALA A 42 -8.99 -8.57 2.98
N LEU A 43 -7.96 -7.79 2.62
CA LEU A 43 -6.61 -7.87 3.18
C LEU A 43 -6.57 -7.43 4.64
N ALA A 44 -7.47 -6.55 5.09
CA ALA A 44 -7.49 -5.99 6.45
C ALA A 44 -7.56 -7.03 7.58
N LYS A 45 -7.85 -8.31 7.28
CA LYS A 45 -7.77 -9.43 8.22
C LYS A 45 -6.35 -9.89 8.53
N PHE A 46 -5.36 -9.60 7.68
CA PHE A 46 -3.96 -10.00 7.84
C PHE A 46 -3.20 -8.98 8.67
N ARG A 47 -3.18 -9.15 10.00
CA ARG A 47 -2.48 -8.23 10.91
C ARG A 47 -0.96 -8.39 10.91
N ASP A 48 -0.49 -9.54 10.45
CA ASP A 48 0.94 -9.87 10.35
C ASP A 48 1.57 -9.43 9.01
N LEU A 49 0.81 -8.76 8.15
CA LEU A 49 1.29 -8.23 6.88
C LEU A 49 2.44 -7.23 7.13
N ARG A 50 3.55 -7.46 6.45
CA ARG A 50 4.76 -6.63 6.44
C ARG A 50 4.95 -5.95 5.10
N ASP A 51 4.73 -6.68 4.01
CA ASP A 51 4.99 -6.18 2.67
C ASP A 51 3.72 -6.31 1.82
N LEU A 52 3.14 -5.17 1.45
CA LEU A 52 2.03 -5.08 0.51
C LEU A 52 2.56 -4.45 -0.77
N LEU A 53 2.79 -5.29 -1.77
CA LEU A 53 3.21 -4.87 -3.09
C LEU A 53 2.01 -4.86 -4.03
N THR A 54 1.97 -3.92 -4.95
CA THR A 54 0.91 -3.83 -5.94
C THR A 54 1.47 -3.52 -7.31
N ASP A 55 0.76 -3.97 -8.34
CA ASP A 55 1.01 -3.65 -9.75
C ASP A 55 -0.23 -2.93 -10.26
N GLY A 56 -0.25 -1.62 -10.04
CA GLY A 56 -1.40 -0.77 -10.33
C GLY A 56 -2.46 -0.80 -9.23
N CYS A 57 -2.99 0.38 -8.93
CA CYS A 57 -4.06 0.57 -7.96
C CYS A 57 -4.98 1.74 -8.35
N ASP A 58 -5.23 1.90 -9.65
CA ASP A 58 -6.03 2.99 -10.21
C ASP A 58 -7.44 3.07 -9.63
N SER A 59 -8.03 1.93 -9.27
CA SER A 59 -9.37 1.83 -8.68
C SER A 59 -9.41 2.06 -7.17
N LEU A 60 -8.25 2.21 -6.52
CA LEU A 60 -8.17 2.41 -5.07
C LEU A 60 -8.55 3.85 -4.70
N THR A 61 -9.39 3.98 -3.67
CA THR A 61 -9.83 5.28 -3.14
C THR A 61 -9.34 5.52 -1.72
N ASP A 62 -9.51 6.76 -1.25
CA ASP A 62 -9.23 7.14 0.14
C ASP A 62 -9.90 6.21 1.17
N ASN A 63 -11.08 5.68 0.85
CA ASN A 63 -11.80 4.75 1.73
C ASN A 63 -11.12 3.38 1.79
N GLY A 64 -10.61 2.87 0.67
CA GLY A 64 -9.82 1.63 0.65
C GLY A 64 -8.55 1.78 1.47
N VAL A 65 -7.83 2.88 1.28
CA VAL A 65 -6.60 3.20 2.03
C VAL A 65 -6.88 3.40 3.52
N ALA A 66 -8.08 3.80 3.92
CA ALA A 66 -8.41 3.92 5.34
C ALA A 66 -8.26 2.61 6.13
N ASN A 67 -8.37 1.46 5.45
CA ASN A 67 -8.17 0.14 6.03
C ASN A 67 -6.70 -0.19 6.36
N ILE A 68 -5.72 0.58 5.85
CA ILE A 68 -4.30 0.26 6.09
C ILE A 68 -3.95 0.26 7.57
N ARG A 69 -4.70 1.02 8.38
CA ARG A 69 -4.53 1.13 9.84
C ARG A 69 -4.61 -0.22 10.56
N ARG A 70 -5.10 -1.27 9.90
CA ARG A 70 -5.15 -2.65 10.42
C ARG A 70 -3.81 -3.39 10.30
N PHE A 71 -2.92 -2.92 9.44
CA PHE A 71 -1.60 -3.53 9.19
C PHE A 71 -0.55 -2.98 10.17
N GLU A 72 -0.65 -3.39 11.44
CA GLU A 72 0.21 -2.85 12.52
C GLU A 72 1.71 -3.16 12.31
N LYS A 73 2.02 -4.20 11.53
CA LYS A 73 3.39 -4.65 11.24
C LYS A 73 3.90 -4.25 9.86
N LEU A 74 3.15 -3.45 9.12
CA LEU A 74 3.51 -3.08 7.75
C LEU A 74 4.83 -2.31 7.73
N GLN A 75 5.72 -2.73 6.83
CA GLN A 75 7.04 -2.15 6.59
C GLN A 75 7.15 -1.61 5.17
N THR A 76 6.58 -2.31 4.20
CA THR A 76 6.58 -1.90 2.79
C THR A 76 5.15 -1.77 2.30
N LEU A 77 4.81 -0.62 1.75
CA LEU A 77 3.52 -0.35 1.13
C LEU A 77 3.73 0.25 -0.26
N ASP A 78 3.27 -0.46 -1.27
CA ASP A 78 3.22 0.03 -2.63
C ASP A 78 1.79 0.46 -2.99
N LEU A 79 1.64 1.72 -3.41
CA LEU A 79 0.42 2.34 -3.91
C LEU A 79 0.71 3.05 -5.24
N GLU A 80 1.66 2.56 -6.02
CA GLU A 80 1.99 3.12 -7.32
C GLU A 80 0.76 3.13 -8.25
N GLY A 81 0.50 4.29 -8.85
CA GLY A 81 -0.61 4.49 -9.77
C GLY A 81 -1.96 4.71 -9.10
N ALA A 82 -2.03 4.96 -7.78
CA ALA A 82 -3.30 5.31 -7.13
C ALA A 82 -3.79 6.71 -7.61
N ALA A 83 -4.49 6.75 -8.73
CA ALA A 83 -4.95 8.01 -9.32
C ALA A 83 -6.11 8.65 -8.53
N ASN A 84 -6.86 7.84 -7.78
CA ASN A 84 -8.09 8.24 -7.07
C ASN A 84 -7.89 8.48 -5.57
N VAL A 85 -6.64 8.53 -5.09
CA VAL A 85 -6.33 8.90 -3.70
C VAL A 85 -5.96 10.38 -3.61
N SER A 86 -6.23 10.98 -2.46
CA SER A 86 -6.00 12.38 -2.14
C SER A 86 -5.16 12.55 -0.88
N ASP A 87 -4.75 13.78 -0.58
CA ASP A 87 -4.02 14.15 0.65
C ASP A 87 -4.67 13.64 1.95
N THR A 88 -5.94 13.26 1.93
CA THR A 88 -6.65 12.68 3.08
C THR A 88 -6.05 11.34 3.53
N ILE A 89 -5.42 10.56 2.65
CA ILE A 89 -4.80 9.28 3.04
C ILE A 89 -3.60 9.46 3.98
N VAL A 90 -2.99 10.65 4.00
CA VAL A 90 -1.82 10.94 4.84
C VAL A 90 -2.14 10.67 6.30
N ASP A 91 -3.30 11.09 6.80
CA ASP A 91 -3.74 10.83 8.17
C ASP A 91 -3.88 9.34 8.51
N HIS A 92 -4.01 8.48 7.50
CA HIS A 92 -4.03 7.02 7.67
C HIS A 92 -2.63 6.42 7.61
N LEU A 93 -1.78 6.91 6.70
CA LEU A 93 -0.39 6.48 6.51
C LEU A 93 0.51 6.80 7.70
N VAL A 94 0.36 7.97 8.31
CA VAL A 94 1.18 8.37 9.47
C VAL A 94 0.97 7.50 10.71
N LEU A 95 -0.08 6.68 10.74
CA LEU A 95 -0.32 5.72 11.82
C LEU A 95 0.50 4.44 11.68
N LEU A 96 1.11 4.20 10.52
CA LEU A 96 1.98 3.07 10.26
C LEU A 96 3.40 3.36 10.73
N TYR A 97 3.60 3.36 12.04
CA TYR A 97 4.89 3.68 12.67
C TYR A 97 6.03 2.68 12.35
N ASN A 98 5.70 1.49 11.84
CA ASN A 98 6.67 0.48 11.40
C ASN A 98 7.02 0.60 9.90
N LEU A 99 6.39 1.52 9.18
CA LEU A 99 6.59 1.68 7.75
C LEU A 99 8.01 2.18 7.48
N LYS A 100 8.68 1.51 6.54
CA LYS A 100 10.06 1.77 6.11
C LYS A 100 10.13 2.20 4.66
N SER A 101 9.20 1.75 3.84
CA SER A 101 9.14 2.08 2.41
C SER A 101 7.69 2.30 2.01
N LEU A 102 7.44 3.43 1.35
CA LEU A 102 6.14 3.83 0.85
C LEU A 102 6.28 4.33 -0.58
N ASN A 103 5.68 3.63 -1.54
CA ASN A 103 5.66 4.04 -2.94
C ASN A 103 4.30 4.69 -3.26
N LEU A 104 4.35 5.95 -3.68
CA LEU A 104 3.22 6.80 -4.10
C LEU A 104 3.51 7.41 -5.48
N ARG A 105 4.37 6.78 -6.29
CA ARG A 105 4.62 7.22 -7.67
C ARG A 105 3.33 7.16 -8.49
N GLY A 106 3.12 8.14 -9.36
CA GLY A 106 1.91 8.22 -10.17
C GLY A 106 0.63 8.59 -9.38
N CYS A 107 0.71 8.81 -8.07
CA CYS A 107 -0.42 9.29 -7.26
C CYS A 107 -0.67 10.79 -7.49
N SER A 108 -1.33 11.13 -8.59
CA SER A 108 -1.56 12.53 -8.99
C SER A 108 -2.41 13.37 -8.02
N GLY A 109 -3.15 12.73 -7.11
CA GLY A 109 -3.93 13.42 -6.08
C GLY A 109 -3.15 13.72 -4.80
N ILE A 110 -1.89 13.32 -4.69
CA ILE A 110 -1.01 13.64 -3.55
C ILE A 110 -0.22 14.91 -3.85
N SER A 111 -0.45 15.95 -3.05
CA SER A 111 0.26 17.21 -3.13
C SER A 111 1.68 17.10 -2.55
N ARG A 112 2.54 18.03 -2.96
CA ARG A 112 3.88 18.17 -2.37
C ARG A 112 3.80 18.39 -0.85
N GLU A 113 2.79 19.11 -0.36
CA GLU A 113 2.61 19.33 1.07
C GLU A 113 2.30 18.03 1.80
N ALA A 114 1.42 17.19 1.25
CA ALA A 114 1.12 15.87 1.77
C ALA A 114 2.36 14.96 1.80
N ALA A 115 3.13 14.92 0.72
CA ALA A 115 4.40 14.20 0.67
C ALA A 115 5.36 14.64 1.78
N TRP A 116 5.54 15.96 1.95
CA TRP A 116 6.39 16.51 3.02
C TRP A 116 5.88 16.14 4.41
N ARG A 117 4.54 16.12 4.63
CA ARG A 117 3.96 15.69 5.90
C ARG A 117 4.23 14.22 6.18
N LEU A 118 4.16 13.35 5.16
CA LEU A 118 4.53 11.93 5.30
C LEU A 118 6.00 11.77 5.69
N THR A 119 6.91 12.41 4.96
CA THR A 119 8.35 12.35 5.28
C THR A 119 8.66 12.92 6.67
N SER A 120 7.94 13.97 7.09
CA SER A 120 8.12 14.55 8.42
C SER A 120 7.52 13.69 9.55
N ALA A 121 6.41 13.01 9.29
CA ALA A 121 5.73 12.18 10.28
C ALA A 121 6.37 10.78 10.39
N LEU A 122 6.94 10.29 9.29
CA LEU A 122 7.62 9.01 9.18
C LEU A 122 9.10 9.24 8.78
N PRO A 123 9.93 9.82 9.65
CA PRO A 123 11.31 10.19 9.32
C PRO A 123 12.23 8.99 9.03
N GLY A 124 11.80 7.78 9.37
CA GLY A 124 12.49 6.52 9.04
C GLY A 124 11.88 5.77 7.85
N CYS A 125 10.87 6.34 7.19
CA CYS A 125 10.22 5.76 6.02
C CYS A 125 10.71 6.47 4.76
N GLU A 126 11.17 5.68 3.79
CA GLU A 126 11.47 6.14 2.45
C GLU A 126 10.17 6.33 1.69
N VAL A 127 9.74 7.59 1.57
CA VAL A 127 8.55 7.98 0.82
C VAL A 127 8.97 8.32 -0.60
N ASP A 128 8.61 7.45 -1.55
CA ASP A 128 8.83 7.65 -2.96
C ASP A 128 7.57 8.21 -3.61
N VAL A 129 7.64 9.43 -4.13
CA VAL A 129 6.50 10.14 -4.72
C VAL A 129 6.99 11.00 -5.87
N ASP A 130 6.20 11.05 -6.94
CA ASP A 130 6.52 11.90 -8.09
C ASP A 130 6.19 13.35 -7.69
N ILE A 131 7.23 14.13 -7.37
CA ILE A 131 7.09 15.56 -7.11
C ILE A 131 7.22 16.26 -8.45
N PRO A 132 6.14 16.81 -9.04
CA PRO A 132 6.27 17.58 -10.26
C PRO A 132 7.20 18.79 -10.02
N GLU A 133 8.11 19.03 -10.98
CA GLU A 133 9.10 20.13 -10.96
C GLU A 133 8.49 21.52 -10.74
#